data_AF-A0A800K6T6-F1
#
_entry.id   AF-A0A800K6T6-F1
#
_cell.length_a   1.000
_cell.length_b   1.000
_cell.length_c   1.000
_cell.angle_alpha   90.00
_cell.angle_beta   90.00
_cell.angle_gamma   90.00
#
_symmetry.space_group_name_H-M   'P 1'
#
loop_
_entity.id
_entity.type
_entity.pdbx_description
1 polymer ?
#
loop_
_entity_poly.entity_id
_entity_poly.type
_entity_poly.pdbx_seq_one_letter_code
_entity_poly.pdbx_strand_id
1 'polypeptide(L)'
;PTIRIHHSFIKLPELGTYQPRLSDPRAGMGGMTYQDYSAPLGEPMTKRFVRRHRLEKRNPSQAVSEAVEPIVYYLDPGTPEPIRSALLDGAGWWDQAFQEAGFRNGFRVELRPADISSHDVRYNVINWVHRSTRGWSS
;
A
#
# COMPACT_ATOMS: atom_id res chain seq x y z
N PRO A 1 6.51 -11.72 -31.30
CA PRO A 1 6.41 -11.23 -29.91
C PRO A 1 5.17 -11.79 -29.21
N THR A 2 5.29 -12.15 -27.93
CA THR A 2 4.18 -12.68 -27.13
C THR A 2 3.93 -11.74 -25.96
N ILE A 3 2.67 -11.37 -25.73
CA ILE A 3 2.25 -10.58 -24.57
C ILE A 3 1.79 -11.53 -23.47
N ARG A 4 2.24 -11.32 -22.23
CA ARG A 4 1.68 -12.00 -21.05
C ARG A 4 0.80 -11.03 -20.28
N ILE A 5 -0.37 -11.51 -19.87
CA ILE A 5 -1.32 -10.78 -19.04
C ILE A 5 -1.55 -11.61 -17.78
N HIS A 6 -1.49 -10.98 -16.61
CA HIS A 6 -1.79 -11.59 -15.32
C HIS A 6 -3.09 -11.00 -14.79
N HIS A 7 -4.07 -11.85 -14.47
CA HIS A 7 -5.32 -11.43 -13.84
C HIS A 7 -5.36 -11.99 -12.41
N SER A 8 -5.70 -11.13 -11.46
CA SER A 8 -5.86 -11.51 -10.06
C SER A 8 -7.31 -11.26 -9.65
N PHE A 9 -7.98 -12.29 -9.14
CA PHE A 9 -9.30 -12.16 -8.51
C PHE A 9 -9.13 -12.28 -7.01
N ILE A 10 -9.65 -11.31 -6.26
CA ILE A 10 -9.59 -11.28 -4.81
C ILE A 10 -10.99 -11.23 -4.23
N LYS A 11 -11.20 -11.99 -3.16
CA LYS A 11 -12.41 -11.93 -2.37
C LYS A 11 -12.45 -10.58 -1.64
N LEU A 12 -13.59 -9.89 -1.68
CA LEU A 12 -13.80 -8.69 -0.90
C LEU A 12 -13.85 -9.02 0.61
N PRO A 13 -13.48 -8.08 1.49
CA PRO A 13 -13.74 -8.20 2.92
C PRO A 13 -15.22 -8.44 3.19
N GLU A 14 -15.53 -9.05 4.34
CA GLU A 14 -16.91 -9.19 4.78
C GLU A 14 -17.62 -7.83 4.83
N LEU A 15 -18.87 -7.80 4.37
CA LEU A 15 -19.64 -6.56 4.32
C LEU A 15 -19.73 -5.94 5.71
N GLY A 16 -19.47 -4.63 5.79
CA GLY A 16 -19.46 -3.87 7.05
C GLY A 16 -18.15 -3.92 7.84
N THR A 17 -17.18 -4.79 7.50
CA THR A 17 -15.88 -4.84 8.21
C THR A 17 -14.89 -3.78 7.77
N TYR A 18 -15.12 -3.15 6.60
CA TYR A 18 -14.30 -2.06 6.10
C TYR A 18 -15.11 -0.77 6.05
N GLN A 19 -14.56 0.30 6.64
CA GLN A 19 -15.11 1.65 6.53
C GLN A 19 -14.26 2.51 5.59
N PRO A 20 -14.79 2.90 4.41
CA PRO A 20 -14.16 3.88 3.54
C PRO A 20 -13.96 5.23 4.25
N ARG A 21 -12.87 5.94 3.93
CA ARG A 21 -12.67 7.32 4.40
C ARG A 21 -12.68 8.28 3.21
N LEU A 22 -13.40 9.39 3.36
CA LEU A 22 -13.46 10.45 2.36
C LEU A 22 -12.08 11.06 2.15
N SER A 23 -11.80 11.43 0.91
CA SER A 23 -10.58 12.13 0.54
C SER A 23 -10.58 13.55 1.07
N ASP A 24 -9.50 13.94 1.75
CA ASP A 24 -9.23 15.33 2.11
C ASP A 24 -8.11 15.88 1.21
N PRO A 25 -8.34 16.96 0.43
CA PRO A 25 -7.33 17.51 -0.46
C PRO A 25 -6.08 18.01 0.27
N ARG A 26 -6.15 18.30 1.57
CA ARG A 26 -5.02 18.75 2.38
C ARG A 26 -4.05 17.62 2.73
N ALA A 27 -4.50 16.35 2.63
CA ALA A 27 -3.69 15.20 3.02
C ALA A 27 -2.64 14.81 1.95
N GLY A 28 -2.70 15.36 0.74
CA GLY A 28 -1.76 15.03 -0.36
C GLY A 28 -1.84 13.57 -0.85
N MET A 29 -2.76 12.77 -0.32
CA MET A 29 -2.92 11.35 -0.66
C MET A 29 -3.80 11.17 -1.89
N GLY A 30 -3.33 10.37 -2.85
CA GLY A 30 -4.14 9.96 -3.99
C GLY A 30 -5.38 9.16 -3.57
N GLY A 31 -6.50 9.41 -4.25
CA GLY A 31 -7.78 8.78 -3.94
C GLY A 31 -8.35 7.90 -5.05
N MET A 32 -9.40 7.18 -4.73
CA MET A 32 -10.34 6.63 -5.70
C MET A 32 -11.46 7.65 -5.92
N THR A 33 -11.75 7.93 -7.18
CA THR A 33 -12.81 8.86 -7.58
C THR A 33 -13.77 8.14 -8.52
N TYR A 34 -15.07 8.28 -8.27
CA TYR A 34 -16.12 7.79 -9.18
C TYR A 34 -17.31 8.74 -9.20
N GLN A 35 -18.18 8.58 -10.20
CA GLN A 35 -19.43 9.33 -10.32
C GLN A 35 -20.60 8.47 -9.81
N ASP A 36 -21.32 9.00 -8.83
CA ASP A 36 -22.56 8.46 -8.32
C ASP A 36 -23.73 9.11 -9.07
N TYR A 37 -24.25 8.41 -10.08
CA TYR A 37 -25.39 8.88 -10.87
C TYR A 37 -26.73 8.79 -10.15
N SER A 38 -26.76 8.17 -8.96
CA SER A 38 -27.94 8.12 -8.09
C SER A 38 -27.96 9.21 -7.02
N ALA A 39 -26.96 10.10 -7.01
CA ALA A 39 -26.84 11.17 -6.04
C ALA A 39 -28.09 12.09 -6.06
N PRO A 40 -28.65 12.45 -4.89
CA PRO A 40 -29.76 13.40 -4.80
C PRO A 40 -29.44 14.76 -5.43
N LEU A 41 -30.48 15.48 -5.83
CA LEU A 41 -30.35 16.86 -6.29
C LEU A 41 -29.73 17.73 -5.20
N GLY A 42 -28.67 18.46 -5.55
CA GLY A 42 -27.91 19.31 -4.62
C GLY A 42 -26.72 18.62 -3.95
N GLU A 43 -26.56 17.30 -4.11
CA GLU A 43 -25.37 16.58 -3.63
C GLU A 43 -24.28 16.43 -4.71
N PRO A 44 -23.00 16.38 -4.33
CA PRO A 44 -21.93 16.05 -5.26
C PRO A 44 -22.08 14.63 -5.80
N MET A 45 -22.19 14.51 -7.13
CA MET A 45 -22.10 13.24 -7.85
C MET A 45 -20.68 12.65 -7.76
N THR A 46 -19.66 13.49 -7.74
CA THR A 46 -18.28 13.03 -7.64
C THR A 46 -17.96 12.61 -6.21
N LYS A 47 -17.80 11.30 -5.99
CA LYS A 47 -17.37 10.73 -4.71
C LYS A 47 -15.86 10.50 -4.73
N ARG A 48 -15.19 10.83 -3.63
CA ARG A 48 -13.71 10.71 -3.49
C ARG A 48 -13.36 10.03 -2.17
N PHE A 49 -12.58 8.95 -2.24
CA PHE A 49 -12.13 8.18 -1.09
C PHE A 49 -10.60 8.08 -1.06
N VAL A 50 -10.01 8.06 0.13
CA VAL A 50 -8.55 7.87 0.29
C VAL A 50 -8.17 6.42 0.00
N ARG A 51 -7.09 6.20 -0.77
CA ARG A 51 -6.42 4.91 -0.86
C ARG A 51 -5.37 4.80 0.26
N ARG A 52 -5.38 3.68 0.99
CA ARG A 52 -4.49 3.47 2.14
C ARG A 52 -4.34 2.00 2.48
N HIS A 53 -3.31 1.72 3.26
CA HIS A 53 -3.18 0.47 3.99
C HIS A 53 -4.23 0.37 5.11
N ARG A 54 -4.76 -0.83 5.32
CA ARG A 54 -5.58 -1.15 6.50
C ARG A 54 -4.62 -1.49 7.63
N LEU A 55 -4.57 -0.63 8.65
CA LEU A 55 -3.71 -0.82 9.80
C LEU A 55 -4.53 -0.68 11.08
N GLU A 56 -4.59 -1.74 11.87
CA GLU A 56 -5.38 -1.84 13.08
C GLU A 56 -4.49 -2.33 14.22
N LYS A 57 -4.63 -1.72 15.41
CA LYS A 57 -3.95 -2.18 16.61
C LYS A 57 -4.60 -3.47 17.08
N ARG A 58 -3.78 -4.49 17.35
CA ARG A 58 -4.23 -5.72 18.01
C ARG A 58 -4.91 -5.43 19.36
N ASN A 59 -4.39 -4.45 20.11
CA ASN A 59 -5.02 -3.92 21.29
C ASN A 59 -5.28 -2.41 21.14
N PRO A 60 -6.51 -2.00 20.79
CA PRO A 60 -6.86 -0.59 20.57
C PRO A 60 -6.79 0.28 21.82
N SER A 61 -6.85 -0.29 23.04
CA SER A 61 -6.79 0.47 24.28
C SER A 61 -5.35 0.86 24.67
N GLN A 62 -4.34 0.28 24.03
CA GLN A 62 -2.94 0.57 24.31
C GLN A 62 -2.42 1.71 23.43
N ALA A 63 -1.64 2.61 24.04
CA ALA A 63 -0.93 3.67 23.33
C ALA A 63 0.02 3.09 22.27
N VAL A 64 0.71 1.98 22.59
CA VAL A 64 1.53 1.20 21.66
C VAL A 64 1.00 -0.23 21.60
N SER A 65 0.74 -0.73 20.39
CA SER A 65 0.28 -2.10 20.16
C SER A 65 0.90 -2.63 18.88
N GLU A 66 1.04 -3.95 18.79
CA GLU A 66 1.31 -4.60 17.51
C GLU A 66 0.16 -4.38 16.53
N ALA A 67 0.47 -4.38 15.23
CA ALA A 67 -0.53 -4.41 14.18
C ALA A 67 -1.21 -5.78 14.10
N VAL A 68 -2.50 -5.81 13.77
CA VAL A 68 -3.20 -7.06 13.42
C VAL A 68 -2.54 -7.69 12.19
N GLU A 69 -2.33 -6.87 11.16
CA GLU A 69 -1.62 -7.21 9.94
C GLU A 69 -0.60 -6.10 9.66
N PRO A 70 0.72 -6.38 9.74
CA PRO A 70 1.74 -5.39 9.45
C PRO A 70 1.83 -5.10 7.95
N ILE A 71 2.20 -3.88 7.60
CA ILE A 71 2.47 -3.49 6.22
C ILE A 71 3.86 -4.01 5.85
N VAL A 72 3.93 -4.92 4.89
CA VAL A 72 5.21 -5.42 4.37
C VAL A 72 5.34 -5.00 2.90
N TYR A 73 6.46 -4.33 2.59
CA TYR A 73 6.90 -4.07 1.23
C TYR A 73 8.05 -5.00 0.88
N TYR A 74 7.91 -5.73 -0.22
CA TYR A 74 8.92 -6.66 -0.71
C TYR A 74 9.74 -6.01 -1.82
N LEU A 75 11.05 -5.90 -1.62
CA LEU A 75 11.98 -5.41 -2.62
C LEU A 75 12.31 -6.51 -3.63
N ASP A 76 12.26 -6.17 -4.92
CA ASP A 76 12.66 -7.07 -5.99
C ASP A 76 14.15 -7.49 -5.85
N PRO A 77 14.45 -8.80 -5.74
CA PRO A 77 15.82 -9.31 -5.66
C PRO A 77 16.65 -9.03 -6.92
N GLY A 78 16.04 -8.60 -8.03
CA GLY A 78 16.74 -8.11 -9.21
C GLY A 78 17.49 -6.78 -9.01
N THR A 79 17.24 -6.07 -7.90
CA THR A 79 17.94 -4.83 -7.58
C THR A 79 19.43 -5.11 -7.30
N PRO A 80 20.40 -4.50 -8.02
CA PRO A 80 21.82 -4.72 -7.77
C PRO A 80 22.30 -3.95 -6.52
N GLU A 81 23.40 -4.39 -5.91
CA GLU A 81 24.13 -3.58 -4.93
C GLU A 81 24.86 -2.41 -5.60
N PRO A 82 25.05 -1.27 -4.91
CA PRO A 82 24.65 -0.97 -3.52
C PRO A 82 23.18 -0.48 -3.38
N ILE A 83 22.44 -0.38 -4.49
CA ILE A 83 21.10 0.20 -4.52
C ILE A 83 20.12 -0.64 -3.69
N ARG A 84 20.27 -1.96 -3.71
CA ARG A 84 19.45 -2.87 -2.90
C ARG A 84 19.54 -2.53 -1.42
N SER A 85 20.75 -2.47 -0.86
CA SER A 85 20.95 -2.11 0.55
C SER A 85 20.36 -0.74 0.86
N ALA A 86 20.61 0.26 0.01
CA ALA A 86 20.07 1.60 0.20
C ALA A 86 18.54 1.66 0.16
N LEU A 87 17.88 0.85 -0.68
CA LEU A 87 16.41 0.78 -0.74
C LEU A 87 15.83 0.06 0.48
N LEU A 88 16.44 -1.03 0.93
CA LEU A 88 16.00 -1.72 2.16
C LEU A 88 16.09 -0.80 3.37
N ASP A 89 17.22 -0.10 3.54
CA ASP A 89 17.45 0.80 4.65
C ASP A 89 16.55 2.04 4.57
N GLY A 90 16.57 2.73 3.42
CA GLY A 90 15.85 3.99 3.24
C GLY A 90 14.33 3.83 3.27
N ALA A 91 13.80 2.76 2.67
CA ALA A 91 12.38 2.46 2.79
C ALA A 91 12.03 1.97 4.21
N GLY A 92 12.95 1.26 4.87
CA GLY A 92 12.80 0.80 6.25
C GLY A 92 12.64 1.92 7.28
N TRP A 93 13.15 3.13 7.02
CA TRP A 93 13.00 4.29 7.92
C TRP A 93 11.54 4.64 8.23
N TRP A 94 10.59 4.27 7.36
CA TRP A 94 9.17 4.46 7.64
C TRP A 94 8.71 3.73 8.91
N ASP A 95 9.37 2.65 9.33
CA ASP A 95 9.04 1.98 10.60
C ASP A 95 9.10 2.94 11.79
N GLN A 96 10.01 3.93 11.77
CA GLN A 96 10.07 4.96 12.82
C GLN A 96 8.76 5.75 12.92
N ALA A 97 8.21 6.19 11.79
CA ALA A 97 6.93 6.91 11.76
C ALA A 97 5.76 6.03 12.24
N PHE A 98 5.79 4.72 11.94
CA PHE A 98 4.77 3.79 12.42
C PHE A 98 4.90 3.51 13.93
N GLN A 99 6.12 3.41 14.46
CA GLN A 99 6.37 3.31 15.89
C GLN A 99 5.88 4.56 16.64
N GLU A 100 6.14 5.76 16.11
CA GLU A 100 5.62 7.02 16.66
C GLU A 100 4.08 7.10 16.59
N ALA A 101 3.48 6.54 15.54
CA ALA A 101 2.02 6.38 15.43
C ALA A 101 1.45 5.31 16.40
N GLY A 102 2.30 4.66 17.21
CA GLY A 102 1.91 3.68 18.22
C GLY A 102 1.79 2.25 17.69
N PHE A 103 2.37 1.94 16.53
CA PHE A 103 2.40 0.59 15.97
C PHE A 103 3.77 -0.06 16.17
N ARG A 104 3.82 -1.09 17.02
CA ARG A 104 5.01 -1.92 17.17
C ARG A 104 5.10 -2.90 16.00
N ASN A 105 6.25 -2.91 15.31
CA ASN A 105 6.52 -3.80 14.17
C ASN A 105 5.44 -3.71 13.07
N GLY A 106 4.86 -2.52 12.90
CA GLY A 106 3.71 -2.29 12.01
C GLY A 106 4.08 -2.11 10.54
N PHE A 107 5.35 -1.83 10.25
CA PHE A 107 5.85 -1.63 8.89
C PHE A 107 7.20 -2.29 8.70
N ARG A 108 7.40 -2.96 7.56
CA ARG A 108 8.66 -3.66 7.24
C ARG A 108 8.96 -3.58 5.76
N VAL A 109 10.25 -3.64 5.45
CA VAL A 109 10.75 -3.80 4.09
C VAL A 109 11.68 -5.00 4.08
N GLU A 110 11.40 -5.94 3.19
CA GLU A 110 12.10 -7.23 3.15
C GLU A 110 12.45 -7.57 1.70
N LEU A 111 13.47 -8.41 1.49
CA LEU A 111 13.74 -8.92 0.15
C LEU A 111 12.62 -9.90 -0.24
N ARG A 112 12.07 -9.74 -1.43
CA ARG A 112 11.00 -10.61 -1.92
C ARG A 112 11.48 -12.07 -2.03
N PRO A 113 10.80 -13.04 -1.39
CA PRO A 113 10.98 -14.47 -1.63
C PRO A 113 10.75 -14.86 -3.09
N ALA A 114 11.44 -15.91 -3.56
CA ALA A 114 11.37 -16.34 -4.96
C ALA A 114 10.01 -16.93 -5.36
N ASP A 115 9.21 -17.39 -4.40
CA ASP A 115 7.87 -17.94 -4.58
C ASP A 115 6.76 -16.86 -4.67
N ILE A 116 7.09 -15.61 -4.37
CA ILE A 116 6.16 -14.48 -4.48
C ILE A 116 6.32 -13.78 -5.84
N SER A 117 5.27 -13.81 -6.66
CA SER A 117 5.24 -13.07 -7.92
C SER A 117 5.17 -11.56 -7.69
N SER A 118 5.86 -10.78 -8.53
CA SER A 118 5.82 -9.30 -8.49
C SER A 118 4.45 -8.73 -8.84
N HIS A 119 3.61 -9.55 -9.47
CA HIS A 119 2.27 -9.18 -9.94
C HIS A 119 1.15 -9.81 -9.08
N ASP A 120 1.51 -10.43 -7.95
CA ASP A 120 0.54 -10.93 -7.00
C ASP A 120 -0.01 -9.76 -6.17
N VAL A 121 -1.32 -9.52 -6.29
CA VAL A 121 -2.01 -8.39 -5.66
C VAL A 121 -2.05 -8.48 -4.13
N ARG A 122 -1.74 -9.64 -3.56
CA ARG A 122 -1.69 -9.85 -2.10
C ARG A 122 -0.48 -9.20 -1.45
N TYR A 123 0.55 -8.87 -2.24
CA TYR A 123 1.83 -8.38 -1.72
C TYR A 123 2.15 -7.00 -2.28
N ASN A 124 2.66 -6.11 -1.43
CA ASN A 124 3.20 -4.83 -1.89
C ASN A 124 4.64 -5.07 -2.37
N VAL A 125 4.92 -4.84 -3.65
CA VAL A 125 6.25 -5.11 -4.23
C VAL A 125 6.87 -3.83 -4.78
N ILE A 126 8.08 -3.51 -4.32
CA ILE A 126 8.95 -2.47 -4.90
C ILE A 126 9.69 -3.11 -6.07
N ASN A 127 9.25 -2.81 -7.29
CA ASN A 127 9.80 -3.43 -8.50
C ASN A 127 11.04 -2.70 -9.00
N TRP A 128 12.08 -3.46 -9.31
CA TRP A 128 13.28 -2.93 -9.97
C TRP A 128 13.10 -3.02 -11.49
N VAL A 129 12.78 -1.89 -12.10
CA VAL A 129 12.56 -1.81 -13.55
C VAL A 129 13.67 -1.02 -14.22
N HIS A 130 14.28 -1.61 -15.25
CA HIS A 130 15.12 -0.85 -16.17
C HIS A 130 14.21 -0.07 -17.11
N ARG A 131 14.33 1.25 -17.07
CA ARG A 131 13.65 2.14 -18.01
C ARG A 131 14.67 3.02 -18.70
N SER A 132 14.36 3.37 -19.94
CA SER A 132 15.18 4.22 -20.81
C SER A 132 15.27 5.68 -20.36
N THR A 133 14.47 6.12 -19.39
CA THR A 133 14.44 7.51 -18.87
C THR A 133 14.44 7.55 -17.34
N ARG A 134 14.97 8.63 -16.72
CA ARG A 134 14.80 8.88 -15.28
C ARG A 134 13.34 9.27 -15.03
N GLY A 135 12.64 8.67 -14.07
CA GLY A 135 11.32 9.21 -13.73
C GLY A 135 10.53 8.52 -12.64
N TRP A 136 10.84 8.69 -11.36
CA TRP A 136 9.96 8.33 -10.24
C TRP A 136 9.62 6.83 -10.07
N SER A 137 9.72 6.35 -8.84
CA SER A 137 9.08 5.11 -8.42
C SER A 137 7.62 5.47 -8.10
N SER A 138 6.65 4.74 -8.64
CA SER A 138 5.24 4.85 -8.27
C SER A 138 4.81 3.64 -7.48
#